data_AF-A0A7S0IHS7-F1
#
_entry.id   AF-A0A7S0IHS7-F1
#
_cell.length_a   1.000
_cell.length_b   1.000
_cell.length_c   1.000
_cell.angle_alpha   90.00
_cell.angle_beta   90.00
_cell.angle_gamma   90.00
#
_symmetry.space_group_name_H-M   'P 1'
#
loop_
_entity.id
_entity.type
_entity.pdbx_description
1 polymer ?
#
loop_
_entity_poly.entity_id
_entity_poly.type
_entity_poly.pdbx_seq_one_letter_code
_entity_poly.pdbx_strand_id
1 'polypeptide(L)'
;RATRRAVTVPLRMSALATQQVTARLVARVARRLAKSDRIAMSTRAAAGSSFLSDVEQAPADPILGVSVAFRESTNPNKLNLGVGAYRTEDLKPYVLDVVRQAEKRMIEADFDKEYLPMQGLAEFNEATRKLLLGEGSAAIAESRVATVQSLSEIGRA
;
A
#
# COMPACT_ATOMS: atom_id res chain seq x y z
N ARG A 1 -39.13 -15.73 67.28
CA ARG A 1 -38.01 -16.63 67.68
C ARG A 1 -36.78 -16.25 66.84
N ALA A 2 -35.74 -15.74 67.53
CA ALA A 2 -34.34 -15.57 67.11
C ALA A 2 -33.97 -14.55 66.00
N THR A 3 -33.43 -13.43 66.47
CA THR A 3 -32.61 -12.40 65.82
C THR A 3 -31.30 -12.96 65.27
N ARG A 4 -30.86 -12.51 64.08
CA ARG A 4 -29.48 -12.68 63.59
C ARG A 4 -28.81 -11.31 63.43
N ARG A 5 -27.80 -11.07 64.27
CA ARG A 5 -26.87 -9.92 64.19
C ARG A 5 -25.88 -10.16 63.04
N ALA A 6 -25.66 -9.14 62.21
CA ALA A 6 -24.53 -9.07 61.30
C ALA A 6 -23.24 -8.84 62.09
N VAL A 7 -22.22 -9.66 61.84
CA VAL A 7 -20.86 -9.48 62.35
C VAL A 7 -20.02 -8.91 61.23
N THR A 8 -19.57 -7.67 61.38
CA THR A 8 -18.63 -6.99 60.49
C THR A 8 -17.20 -7.31 60.95
N VAL A 9 -16.36 -7.84 60.07
CA VAL A 9 -14.91 -8.02 60.29
C VAL A 9 -14.15 -7.00 59.45
N PRO A 10 -13.17 -6.24 59.99
CA PRO A 10 -12.53 -5.15 59.26
C PRO A 10 -11.42 -5.63 58.31
N LEU A 11 -11.59 -5.34 57.02
CA LEU A 11 -10.56 -5.43 55.98
C LEU A 11 -9.62 -4.22 56.06
N ARG A 12 -8.55 -4.28 56.86
CA ARG A 12 -7.53 -3.23 56.84
C ARG A 12 -6.13 -3.68 57.26
N MET A 13 -5.54 -4.69 56.61
CA MET A 13 -4.07 -4.92 56.67
C MET A 13 -3.55 -5.73 55.46
N SER A 14 -3.53 -5.18 54.24
CA SER A 14 -2.84 -5.86 53.12
C SER A 14 -2.23 -4.95 52.03
N ALA A 15 -2.33 -3.62 52.15
CA ALA A 15 -1.85 -2.71 51.10
C ALA A 15 -0.34 -2.42 51.11
N LEU A 16 0.35 -2.59 52.25
CA LEU A 16 1.75 -2.16 52.38
C LEU A 16 2.78 -3.19 51.88
N ALA A 17 2.44 -4.49 51.89
CA ALA A 17 3.35 -5.56 51.46
C ALA A 17 3.44 -5.66 49.93
N THR A 18 2.35 -5.38 49.22
CA THR A 18 2.26 -5.43 47.75
C THR A 18 3.07 -4.30 47.08
N GLN A 19 3.27 -3.18 47.78
CA GLN A 19 4.00 -2.02 47.25
C GLN A 19 5.53 -2.17 47.32
N GLN A 20 6.06 -3.01 48.22
CA GLN A 20 7.52 -3.22 48.35
C GLN A 20 8.08 -4.26 47.36
N VAL A 21 7.26 -5.23 46.93
CA VAL A 21 7.68 -6.28 45.97
C VAL A 21 7.79 -5.73 44.54
N THR A 22 6.87 -4.85 44.15
CA THR A 22 6.85 -4.20 42.83
C THR A 22 8.06 -3.27 42.62
N ALA A 23 8.44 -2.48 43.63
CA ALA A 23 9.60 -1.58 43.55
C ALA A 23 10.93 -2.34 43.35
N ARG A 24 11.11 -3.50 43.99
CA ARG A 24 12.32 -4.33 43.86
C ARG A 24 12.44 -5.00 42.49
N LEU A 25 11.31 -5.35 41.87
CA LEU A 25 11.27 -5.94 40.54
C LEU A 25 11.63 -4.89 39.47
N VAL A 26 11.05 -3.69 39.54
CA VAL A 26 11.36 -2.57 38.63
C VAL A 26 12.84 -2.19 38.72
N ALA A 27 13.41 -2.12 39.93
CA ALA A 27 14.83 -1.83 40.12
C ALA A 27 15.76 -2.95 39.62
N ARG A 28 15.30 -4.21 39.51
CA ARG A 28 16.06 -5.31 38.91
C ARG A 28 15.99 -5.30 37.38
N VAL A 29 14.84 -4.96 36.81
CA VAL A 29 14.66 -4.81 35.35
C VAL A 29 15.45 -3.60 34.84
N ALA A 30 15.39 -2.46 35.52
CA ALA A 30 16.17 -1.27 35.16
C ALA A 30 17.69 -1.52 35.21
N ARG A 31 18.18 -2.29 36.19
CA ARG A 31 19.60 -2.68 36.29
C ARG A 31 20.04 -3.70 35.24
N ARG A 32 19.12 -4.52 34.69
CA ARG A 32 19.41 -5.41 33.56
C ARG A 32 19.46 -4.65 32.23
N LEU A 33 18.66 -3.61 32.07
CA LEU A 33 18.70 -2.75 30.88
C LEU A 33 19.96 -1.87 30.84
N ALA A 34 20.44 -1.37 31.99
CA ALA A 34 21.65 -0.54 32.06
C ALA A 34 22.98 -1.30 31.84
N LYS A 35 22.96 -2.64 31.73
CA LYS A 35 24.17 -3.46 31.51
C LYS A 35 24.28 -4.03 30.09
N SER A 36 23.49 -3.51 29.15
CA SER A 36 23.52 -3.89 27.73
C SER A 36 24.30 -2.92 26.84
N ASP A 37 25.29 -2.22 27.40
CA ASP A 37 26.27 -1.48 26.63
C ASP A 37 27.60 -2.25 26.61
N ARG A 38 27.82 -2.99 25.52
CA ARG A 38 29.10 -3.29 24.85
C ARG A 38 29.01 -4.57 24.05
N ILE A 39 28.30 -4.49 22.93
CA ILE A 39 28.78 -5.12 21.70
C ILE A 39 29.01 -3.96 20.74
N ALA A 40 30.20 -3.35 20.84
CA ALA A 40 30.70 -2.50 19.78
C ALA A 40 30.91 -3.42 18.58
N MET A 41 29.90 -3.46 17.70
CA MET A 41 29.96 -4.16 16.44
C MET A 41 31.00 -3.43 15.58
N SER A 42 32.24 -3.89 15.65
CA SER A 42 33.28 -3.56 14.68
C SER A 42 32.96 -4.27 13.38
N THR A 43 31.88 -3.87 12.71
CA THR A 43 31.80 -4.03 11.26
C THR A 43 32.72 -2.97 10.66
N ARG A 44 34.01 -3.30 10.57
CA ARG A 44 34.81 -2.81 9.45
C ARG A 44 34.22 -3.48 8.22
N ALA A 45 33.14 -2.92 7.70
CA ALA A 45 32.85 -3.07 6.29
C ALA A 45 34.10 -2.53 5.60
N ALA A 46 34.90 -3.41 5.01
CA ALA A 46 35.86 -2.97 4.02
C ALA A 46 35.05 -2.19 3.00
N ALA A 47 35.18 -0.86 3.01
CA ALA A 47 34.58 0.02 2.03
C ALA A 47 35.34 -0.18 0.71
N GLY A 48 35.22 -1.38 0.13
CA GLY A 48 35.30 -1.54 -1.30
C GLY A 48 34.09 -0.83 -1.89
N SER A 49 34.31 -0.12 -2.99
CA SER A 49 33.25 0.46 -3.81
C SER A 49 32.13 -0.57 -4.00
N SER A 50 30.90 -0.23 -3.60
CA SER A 50 29.75 -1.10 -3.87
C SER A 50 29.56 -1.21 -5.38
N PHE A 51 29.00 -2.32 -5.87
CA PHE A 51 28.72 -2.52 -7.30
C PHE A 51 27.94 -1.34 -7.94
N LEU A 52 27.18 -0.60 -7.14
CA LEU A 52 26.36 0.54 -7.58
C LEU A 52 27.01 1.91 -7.31
N SER A 53 28.23 1.97 -6.80
CA SER A 53 28.86 3.22 -6.38
C SER A 53 29.09 4.24 -7.50
N ASP A 54 29.22 3.76 -8.74
CA ASP A 54 29.40 4.60 -9.94
C ASP A 54 28.09 4.84 -10.71
N VAL A 55 26.93 4.40 -10.19
CA VAL A 55 25.64 4.59 -10.87
C VAL A 55 25.13 6.01 -10.62
N GLU A 56 25.22 6.85 -11.65
CA GLU A 56 24.69 8.20 -11.63
C GLU A 56 23.14 8.21 -11.62
N GLN A 57 22.56 9.19 -10.93
CA GLN A 57 21.11 9.40 -10.93
C GLN A 57 20.65 9.85 -12.32
N ALA A 58 19.67 9.12 -12.88
CA ALA A 58 19.06 9.53 -14.13
C ALA A 58 18.33 10.88 -13.97
N PRO A 59 18.26 11.70 -15.04
CA PRO A 59 17.49 12.95 -15.01
C PRO A 59 16.03 12.70 -14.63
N ALA A 60 15.46 13.58 -13.81
CA ALA A 60 14.05 13.51 -13.46
C ALA A 60 13.16 13.73 -14.69
N ASP A 61 12.13 12.90 -14.84
CA ASP A 61 11.15 13.06 -15.92
C ASP A 61 10.46 14.44 -15.81
N PRO A 62 10.50 15.28 -16.87
CA PRO A 62 9.95 16.64 -16.83
C PRO A 62 8.46 16.71 -16.46
N ILE A 63 7.67 15.68 -16.83
CA ILE A 63 6.23 15.61 -16.54
C ILE A 63 6.00 15.18 -15.09
N LEU A 64 6.84 14.29 -14.55
CA LEU A 64 6.77 13.90 -13.13
C LEU A 64 7.26 15.01 -12.21
N GLY A 65 8.22 15.83 -12.66
CA GLY A 65 8.76 16.97 -11.90
C GLY A 65 7.69 17.96 -11.45
N VAL A 66 6.70 18.24 -12.29
CA VAL A 66 5.56 19.13 -11.95
C VAL A 66 4.72 18.56 -10.81
N SER A 67 4.52 17.25 -10.78
CA SER A 67 3.77 16.59 -9.70
C SER A 67 4.54 16.58 -8.38
N VAL A 68 5.86 16.45 -8.42
CA VAL A 68 6.72 16.55 -7.23
C VAL A 68 6.67 17.98 -6.66
N ALA A 69 6.90 18.99 -7.50
CA ALA A 69 6.80 20.39 -7.10
C ALA A 69 5.40 20.77 -6.58
N PHE A 70 4.34 20.24 -7.20
CA PHE A 70 2.98 20.40 -6.71
C PHE A 70 2.80 19.80 -5.31
N ARG A 71 3.37 18.62 -5.02
CA ARG A 71 3.28 18.00 -3.69
C ARG A 71 4.03 18.81 -2.63
N GLU A 72 5.20 19.32 -2.97
CA GLU A 72 6.08 20.09 -2.07
C GLU A 72 5.56 21.52 -1.79
N SER A 73 4.76 22.09 -2.69
CA SER A 73 4.18 23.41 -2.50
C SER A 73 3.22 23.46 -1.30
N THR A 74 3.40 24.45 -0.43
CA THR A 74 2.56 24.71 0.75
C THR A 74 1.37 25.63 0.48
N ASN A 75 1.24 26.16 -0.74
CA ASN A 75 0.17 27.08 -1.09
C ASN A 75 -1.20 26.36 -1.06
N PRO A 76 -2.19 26.83 -0.28
CA PRO A 76 -3.51 26.20 -0.20
C PRO A 76 -4.31 26.27 -1.52
N ASN A 77 -3.98 27.20 -2.42
CA ASN A 77 -4.67 27.40 -3.70
C ASN A 77 -3.91 26.79 -4.89
N LYS A 78 -3.02 25.82 -4.64
CA LYS A 78 -2.25 25.15 -5.70
C LYS A 78 -3.17 24.28 -6.59
N LEU A 79 -2.90 24.26 -7.89
CA LEU A 79 -3.60 23.41 -8.86
C LEU A 79 -2.60 22.63 -9.72
N ASN A 80 -2.84 21.33 -9.90
CA ASN A 80 -2.02 20.48 -10.77
C ASN A 80 -2.69 20.37 -12.15
N LEU A 81 -2.07 20.98 -13.16
CA LEU A 81 -2.50 20.92 -14.57
C LEU A 81 -1.53 20.09 -15.44
N GLY A 82 -0.52 19.47 -14.84
CA GLY A 82 0.52 18.73 -15.58
C GLY A 82 0.12 17.31 -15.93
N VAL A 83 -0.56 16.60 -15.02
CA VAL A 83 -0.98 15.21 -15.25
C VAL A 83 -2.40 15.18 -15.79
N GLY A 84 -2.60 14.60 -16.97
CA GLY A 84 -3.90 14.40 -17.61
C GLY A 84 -4.77 13.32 -16.96
N ALA A 85 -4.91 13.35 -15.64
CA ALA A 85 -5.75 12.41 -14.88
C ALA A 85 -7.07 13.08 -14.49
N TYR A 86 -8.19 12.41 -14.76
CA TYR A 86 -9.52 12.93 -14.44
C TYR A 86 -9.75 13.04 -12.93
N ARG A 87 -10.35 14.14 -12.49
CA ARG A 87 -10.58 14.48 -11.08
C ARG A 87 -12.01 14.93 -10.83
N THR A 88 -12.46 14.79 -9.59
CA THR A 88 -13.70 15.42 -9.11
C THR A 88 -13.51 16.91 -8.86
N GLU A 89 -14.60 17.59 -8.53
CA GLU A 89 -14.64 19.00 -8.10
C GLU A 89 -13.77 19.25 -6.85
N ASP A 90 -13.62 18.24 -5.98
CA ASP A 90 -12.71 18.25 -4.84
C ASP A 90 -11.24 17.95 -5.21
N LEU A 91 -10.90 17.92 -6.51
CA LEU A 91 -9.56 17.59 -7.05
C LEU A 91 -9.04 16.18 -6.69
N LYS A 92 -9.94 15.26 -6.33
CA LYS A 92 -9.60 13.86 -5.98
C LYS A 92 -9.65 12.95 -7.21
N PRO A 93 -8.89 11.83 -7.24
CA PRO A 93 -9.01 10.83 -8.30
C PRO A 93 -10.44 10.34 -8.43
N TYR A 94 -10.95 10.31 -9.66
CA TYR A 94 -12.30 9.83 -9.93
C TYR A 94 -12.24 8.42 -10.52
N VAL A 95 -12.94 7.49 -9.86
CA VAL A 95 -13.17 6.12 -10.36
C VAL A 95 -14.57 6.08 -10.95
N LEU A 96 -14.73 5.48 -12.14
CA LEU A 96 -16.02 5.32 -12.80
C LEU A 96 -16.89 4.30 -12.06
N ASP A 97 -18.20 4.51 -12.00
CA ASP A 97 -19.13 3.58 -11.35
C ASP A 97 -19.16 2.20 -12.01
N VAL A 98 -19.02 2.15 -13.34
CA VAL A 98 -18.92 0.89 -14.08
C VAL A 98 -17.68 0.08 -13.69
N VAL A 99 -16.56 0.75 -13.35
CA VAL A 99 -15.34 0.08 -12.89
C VAL A 99 -15.56 -0.48 -11.49
N ARG A 100 -16.16 0.29 -10.58
CA ARG A 100 -16.51 -0.21 -9.23
C ARG A 100 -17.44 -1.42 -9.27
N GLN A 101 -18.40 -1.44 -10.20
CA GLN A 101 -19.30 -2.58 -10.39
C GLN A 101 -18.57 -3.80 -10.94
N ALA A 102 -17.67 -3.61 -11.91
CA ALA A 102 -16.86 -4.69 -12.47
C ALA A 102 -15.94 -5.31 -11.40
N GLU A 103 -15.28 -4.49 -10.57
CA GLU A 103 -14.42 -4.96 -9.47
C GLU A 103 -15.21 -5.81 -8.47
N LYS A 104 -16.42 -5.39 -8.09
CA LYS A 104 -17.29 -6.18 -7.19
C LYS A 104 -17.63 -7.54 -7.78
N ARG A 105 -18.06 -7.57 -9.06
CA ARG A 105 -18.38 -8.82 -9.76
C ARG A 105 -17.16 -9.74 -9.87
N MET A 106 -15.97 -9.18 -10.08
CA MET A 106 -14.73 -9.95 -10.16
C MET A 106 -14.37 -10.61 -8.82
N ILE A 107 -14.60 -9.92 -7.70
CA ILE A 107 -14.40 -10.48 -6.36
C ILE A 107 -15.43 -11.57 -6.06
N GLU A 108 -16.70 -11.33 -6.41
CA GLU A 108 -17.80 -12.30 -6.20
C GLU A 108 -17.62 -13.57 -7.05
N ALA A 109 -17.02 -13.44 -8.23
CA ALA A 109 -16.77 -14.55 -9.15
C ALA A 109 -15.58 -15.43 -8.75
N ASP A 110 -14.75 -15.00 -7.79
CA ASP A 110 -13.59 -15.74 -7.26
C ASP A 110 -12.67 -16.34 -8.34
N PHE A 111 -12.29 -15.53 -9.33
CA PHE A 111 -11.37 -15.96 -10.37
C PHE A 111 -10.01 -16.38 -9.80
N ASP A 112 -9.44 -17.44 -10.37
CA ASP A 112 -8.06 -17.82 -10.12
C ASP A 112 -7.07 -16.74 -10.65
N LYS A 113 -5.81 -16.86 -10.26
CA LYS A 113 -4.73 -15.91 -10.63
C LYS A 113 -3.65 -16.60 -11.44
N GLU A 114 -4.03 -17.62 -12.22
CA GLU A 114 -3.11 -18.33 -13.10
C GLU A 114 -2.65 -17.43 -14.25
N TYR A 115 -1.59 -17.87 -14.93
CA TYR A 115 -1.08 -17.16 -16.08
C TYR A 115 -2.12 -17.13 -17.22
N LEU A 116 -2.29 -15.95 -17.81
CA LEU A 116 -3.02 -15.80 -19.05
C LEU A 116 -2.23 -16.42 -20.23
N PRO A 117 -2.92 -16.78 -21.33
CA PRO A 117 -2.27 -17.10 -22.59
C PRO A 117 -1.36 -15.95 -23.07
N MET A 118 -0.38 -16.27 -23.93
CA MET A 118 0.56 -15.27 -24.46
C MET A 118 -0.13 -14.09 -25.16
N GLN A 119 -1.32 -14.31 -25.72
CA GLN A 119 -2.10 -13.29 -26.42
C GLN A 119 -2.94 -12.42 -25.45
N GLY A 120 -3.00 -12.78 -24.17
CA GLY A 120 -3.89 -12.21 -23.17
C GLY A 120 -5.24 -12.92 -23.10
N LEU A 121 -6.21 -12.26 -22.45
CA LEU A 121 -7.56 -12.79 -22.29
C LEU A 121 -8.36 -12.65 -23.61
N ALA A 122 -8.93 -13.76 -24.09
CA ALA A 122 -9.61 -13.80 -25.39
C ALA A 122 -10.83 -12.86 -25.44
N GLU A 123 -11.62 -12.83 -24.37
CA GLU A 123 -12.80 -11.99 -24.20
C GLU A 123 -12.43 -10.51 -24.15
N PHE A 124 -11.29 -10.17 -23.53
CA PHE A 124 -10.77 -8.80 -23.52
C PHE A 124 -10.34 -8.36 -24.91
N ASN A 125 -9.63 -9.22 -25.64
CA ASN A 125 -9.21 -8.96 -27.02
C ASN A 125 -10.43 -8.78 -27.94
N GLU A 126 -11.47 -9.60 -27.77
CA GLU A 126 -12.71 -9.46 -28.53
C GLU A 126 -13.47 -8.17 -28.22
N ALA A 127 -13.64 -7.83 -26.94
CA ALA A 127 -14.30 -6.61 -26.54
C ALA A 127 -13.54 -5.38 -27.07
N THR A 128 -12.20 -5.42 -27.02
CA THR A 128 -11.34 -4.34 -27.48
C THR A 128 -11.43 -4.14 -29.00
N ARG A 129 -11.37 -5.21 -29.81
CA ARG A 129 -11.52 -5.07 -31.28
C ARG A 129 -12.89 -4.49 -31.65
N LYS A 130 -13.97 -4.90 -30.98
CA LYS A 130 -15.32 -4.38 -31.22
C LYS A 130 -15.46 -2.92 -30.78
N LEU A 131 -14.86 -2.55 -29.65
CA LEU A 131 -14.86 -1.17 -29.16
C LEU A 131 -14.11 -0.24 -30.12
N LEU A 132 -12.96 -0.66 -30.64
CA LEU A 132 -12.11 0.18 -31.50
C LEU A 132 -12.63 0.29 -32.94
N LEU A 133 -13.09 -0.82 -33.52
CA LEU A 133 -13.43 -0.89 -34.95
C LEU A 133 -14.95 -0.88 -35.23
N GLY A 134 -15.75 -1.02 -34.18
CA GLY A 134 -17.20 -1.26 -34.28
C GLY A 134 -17.54 -2.73 -34.51
N GLU A 135 -18.69 -3.16 -34.01
CA GLU A 135 -19.15 -4.55 -34.10
C GLU A 135 -19.39 -5.01 -35.55
N GLY A 136 -19.83 -4.09 -36.43
CA GLY A 136 -20.07 -4.34 -37.86
C GLY A 136 -18.85 -4.12 -38.76
N SER A 137 -17.64 -4.09 -38.21
CA SER A 137 -16.43 -3.83 -39.01
C SER A 137 -16.17 -4.91 -40.05
N ALA A 138 -16.09 -4.54 -41.33
CA ALA A 138 -15.69 -5.45 -42.41
C ALA A 138 -14.30 -6.07 -42.15
N ALA A 139 -13.39 -5.34 -41.51
CA ALA A 139 -12.06 -5.86 -41.18
C ALA A 139 -12.12 -7.02 -40.17
N ILE A 140 -13.08 -7.00 -39.24
CA ILE A 140 -13.32 -8.11 -38.32
C ILE A 140 -13.95 -9.29 -39.07
N ALA A 141 -14.98 -9.02 -39.90
CA ALA A 141 -15.67 -10.06 -40.68
C ALA A 141 -14.73 -10.78 -41.68
N GLU A 142 -13.82 -10.03 -42.31
CA GLU A 142 -12.83 -10.54 -43.26
C GLU A 142 -11.57 -11.09 -42.57
N SER A 143 -11.55 -11.21 -41.24
CA SER A 143 -10.43 -11.75 -40.46
C SER A 143 -9.09 -11.03 -40.68
N ARG A 144 -9.12 -9.71 -40.89
CA ARG A 144 -7.93 -8.86 -41.12
C ARG A 144 -7.39 -8.20 -39.85
N VAL A 145 -7.89 -8.58 -38.68
CA VAL A 145 -7.57 -7.96 -37.39
C VAL A 145 -6.93 -8.98 -36.47
N ALA A 146 -5.71 -8.70 -36.02
CA ALA A 146 -5.06 -9.40 -34.91
C ALA A 146 -5.11 -8.51 -33.66
N THR A 147 -5.30 -9.12 -32.49
CA THR A 147 -5.38 -8.40 -31.21
C THR A 147 -4.61 -9.19 -30.16
N VAL A 148 -3.71 -8.49 -29.46
CA VAL A 148 -2.89 -9.03 -28.37
C VAL A 148 -2.92 -8.02 -27.24
N GLN A 149 -3.15 -8.48 -26.01
CA GLN A 149 -3.14 -7.64 -24.82
C GLN A 149 -1.70 -7.19 -24.50
N SER A 150 -1.52 -5.90 -24.20
CA SER A 150 -0.22 -5.32 -23.82
C SER A 150 -0.33 -4.43 -22.58
N LEU A 151 0.82 -4.02 -22.02
CA LEU A 151 0.96 -3.17 -20.83
C LEU A 151 0.68 -1.70 -21.15
N SER A 152 -0.60 -1.37 -21.35
CA SER A 152 -1.05 0.00 -21.63
C SER A 152 -0.25 0.63 -22.79
N GLU A 153 -0.15 1.96 -22.84
CA GLU A 153 0.51 2.71 -23.91
C GLU A 153 2.02 2.46 -23.94
N ILE A 154 2.65 2.18 -22.79
CA ILE A 154 4.11 2.01 -22.67
C ILE A 154 4.56 0.64 -23.20
N GLY A 155 3.74 -0.40 -23.08
CA GLY A 155 4.03 -1.74 -23.57
C GLY A 155 3.87 -1.90 -25.09
N ARG A 156 3.50 -0.84 -25.83
CA ARG A 156 3.30 -0.87 -27.28
C ARG A 156 4.57 -0.52 -28.08
N ALA A 157 5.66 -0.17 -27.41
CA ALA A 157 6.94 0.17 -28.02
C ALA A 157 7.72 -1.08 -28.49
#